data_AF-A0A8T4PFQ9-F1
#
_entry.id   AF-A0A8T4PFQ9-F1
#
_cell.length_a   1.000
_cell.length_b   1.000
_cell.length_c   1.000
_cell.angle_alpha   90.00
_cell.angle_beta   90.00
_cell.angle_gamma   90.00
#
_symmetry.space_group_name_H-M   'P 1'
#
loop_
_entity.id
_entity.type
_entity.pdbx_description
1 polymer ?
#
loop_
_entity_poly.entity_id
_entity_poly.type
_entity_poly.pdbx_seq_one_letter_code
_entity_poly.pdbx_strand_id
1 'polypeptide(L)'
;EVGAAKLASEVSDIKAQNSILVGGPCANAATATVMGNPAECAAGFTPGEGRIELFEHTNGNVAMLVAGYAALDTRNAAQVVANYKDYKANLKGTKVVVKKVNNQLTVAAPATA
;
A
#
# COMPACT_ATOMS: atom_id res chain seq x y z
N GLU A 1 3.80 -18.12 -10.74
CA GLU A 1 3.70 -16.99 -11.69
C GLU A 1 3.58 -15.70 -10.89
N VAL A 2 4.31 -14.66 -11.25
CA VAL A 2 4.05 -13.30 -10.75
C VAL A 2 2.87 -12.79 -11.57
N GLY A 3 1.79 -12.34 -10.91
CA GLY A 3 0.62 -11.81 -11.61
C GLY A 3 1.02 -10.69 -12.59
N ALA A 4 0.29 -10.57 -13.70
CA ALA A 4 0.56 -9.52 -14.68
C ALA A 4 0.46 -8.13 -14.02
N ALA A 5 1.52 -7.32 -14.13
CA ALA A 5 1.46 -5.91 -13.77
C ALA A 5 0.53 -5.20 -14.77
N LYS A 6 -0.51 -4.55 -14.25
CA LYS A 6 -1.54 -3.86 -15.04
C LYS A 6 -1.71 -2.43 -14.56
N LEU A 7 -2.03 -1.54 -15.48
CA LEU A 7 -2.57 -0.22 -15.18
C LEU A 7 -3.97 -0.37 -14.57
N ALA A 8 -4.37 0.61 -13.76
CA ALA A 8 -5.72 0.65 -13.19
C ALA A 8 -6.80 0.61 -14.28
N SER A 9 -6.55 1.22 -15.44
CA SER A 9 -7.45 1.24 -16.60
C SER A 9 -7.60 -0.11 -17.30
N GLU A 10 -6.70 -1.06 -17.08
CA GLU A 10 -6.73 -2.40 -17.67
C GLU A 10 -7.45 -3.42 -16.76
N VAL A 11 -7.90 -2.97 -15.59
CA VAL A 11 -8.65 -3.77 -14.62
C VAL A 11 -10.07 -3.22 -14.54
N SER A 12 -11.04 -3.99 -15.02
CA SER A 12 -12.45 -3.59 -15.02
C SER A 12 -13.05 -3.47 -13.61
N ASP A 13 -12.73 -4.43 -12.73
CA ASP A 13 -13.14 -4.42 -11.33
C ASP A 13 -11.99 -4.86 -10.43
N ILE A 14 -11.43 -3.90 -9.67
CA ILE A 14 -10.33 -4.20 -8.75
C ILE A 14 -10.77 -5.03 -7.55
N LYS A 15 -12.05 -4.98 -7.17
CA LYS A 15 -12.59 -5.71 -6.02
C LYS A 15 -12.88 -7.17 -6.33
N ALA A 16 -12.88 -7.55 -7.61
CA ALA A 16 -13.10 -8.92 -8.07
C ALA A 16 -11.84 -9.82 -8.00
N GLN A 17 -10.70 -9.30 -7.57
CA GLN A 17 -9.43 -10.03 -7.55
C GLN A 17 -8.55 -9.64 -6.36
N ASN A 18 -7.69 -10.57 -5.91
CA ASN A 18 -6.59 -10.22 -5.02
C ASN A 18 -5.60 -9.31 -5.75
N SER A 19 -5.19 -8.21 -5.13
CA SER A 19 -4.37 -7.21 -5.80
C SER A 19 -3.34 -6.57 -4.89
N ILE A 20 -2.23 -6.10 -5.48
CA ILE A 20 -1.28 -5.21 -4.84
C ILE A 20 -1.38 -3.88 -5.56
N LEU A 21 -1.87 -2.86 -4.85
CA LEU A 21 -2.12 -1.53 -5.38
C LEU A 21 -0.93 -0.64 -5.04
N VAL A 22 -0.05 -0.43 -6.01
CA VAL A 22 1.11 0.44 -5.84
C VAL A 22 0.75 1.87 -6.25
N GLY A 23 1.00 2.82 -5.35
CA GLY A 23 0.71 4.24 -5.54
C GLY A 23 -0.55 4.70 -4.79
N GLY A 24 -0.48 5.94 -4.31
CA GLY A 24 -1.58 6.58 -3.58
C GLY A 24 -2.80 6.88 -4.46
N PRO A 25 -3.93 7.30 -3.85
CA PRO A 25 -5.20 7.50 -4.55
C PRO A 25 -5.14 8.55 -5.65
N CYS A 26 -4.25 9.54 -5.56
CA CYS A 26 -4.04 10.54 -6.61
C CYS A 26 -3.30 9.99 -7.85
N ALA A 27 -2.49 8.94 -7.69
CA ALA A 27 -1.70 8.38 -8.78
C ALA A 27 -2.31 7.10 -9.36
N ASN A 28 -3.23 6.47 -8.63
CA ASN A 28 -3.80 5.18 -8.99
C ASN A 28 -5.32 5.17 -8.70
N ALA A 29 -6.13 5.15 -9.76
CA ALA A 29 -7.59 5.14 -9.66
C ALA A 29 -8.15 3.89 -8.97
N ALA A 30 -7.46 2.75 -9.07
CA ALA A 30 -7.84 1.54 -8.36
C ALA A 30 -7.62 1.70 -6.85
N THR A 31 -6.49 2.31 -6.44
CA THR A 31 -6.26 2.71 -5.04
C THR A 31 -7.35 3.65 -4.54
N ALA A 32 -7.71 4.68 -5.31
CA ALA A 32 -8.78 5.61 -4.94
C ALA A 32 -10.09 4.86 -4.70
N THR A 33 -10.46 3.94 -5.60
CA THR A 33 -11.68 3.14 -5.50
C THR A 33 -11.71 2.27 -4.24
N VAL A 34 -10.58 1.64 -3.89
CA VAL A 34 -10.47 0.82 -2.67
C VAL A 34 -10.52 1.68 -1.41
N MET A 35 -9.97 2.89 -1.45
CA MET A 35 -9.99 3.85 -0.34
C MET A 35 -11.30 4.67 -0.24
N GLY A 36 -12.30 4.39 -1.07
CA GLY A 36 -13.59 5.09 -1.03
C GLY A 36 -13.59 6.48 -1.68
N ASN A 37 -12.69 6.72 -2.63
CA ASN A 37 -12.54 7.97 -3.40
C ASN A 37 -12.39 9.20 -2.49
N PRO A 38 -11.30 9.28 -1.70
CA PRO A 38 -11.08 10.41 -0.82
C PRO A 38 -10.93 11.70 -1.65
N ALA A 39 -11.58 12.79 -1.19
CA ALA A 39 -11.40 14.11 -1.79
C ALA A 39 -9.94 14.59 -1.65
N GLU A 40 -9.35 14.35 -0.49
CA GLU A 40 -7.96 14.66 -0.18
C GLU A 40 -7.09 13.40 -0.26
N CYS A 41 -6.33 13.24 -1.35
CA CYS A 41 -5.51 12.05 -1.58
C CYS A 41 -4.45 11.78 -0.51
N ALA A 42 -3.94 12.85 0.11
CA ALA A 42 -2.91 12.76 1.15
C ALA A 42 -3.51 12.52 2.54
N ALA A 43 -4.84 12.50 2.68
CA ALA A 43 -5.49 12.28 3.97
C ALA A 43 -5.08 10.91 4.55
N GLY A 44 -4.55 10.95 5.77
CA GLY A 44 -4.05 9.76 6.47
C GLY A 44 -2.70 9.23 5.98
N PHE A 45 -1.97 10.01 5.18
CA PHE A 45 -0.55 9.79 4.89
C PHE A 45 0.31 10.81 5.65
N THR A 46 1.39 10.34 6.26
CA THR A 46 2.36 11.18 6.97
C THR A 46 3.57 11.43 6.07
N PRO A 47 4.08 12.67 5.97
CA PRO A 47 5.34 12.93 5.27
C PRO A 47 6.50 12.05 5.77
N GLY A 48 7.23 11.43 4.84
CA GLY A 48 8.36 10.53 5.15
C GLY A 48 7.94 9.10 5.55
N GLU A 49 6.65 8.77 5.42
CA GLU A 49 6.09 7.46 5.72
C GLU A 49 5.50 6.80 4.48
N GLY A 50 5.90 5.54 4.26
CA GLY A 50 5.19 4.59 3.44
C GLY A 50 4.14 3.84 4.26
N ARG A 51 3.06 3.42 3.63
CA ARG A 51 1.95 2.68 4.22
C ARG A 51 1.75 1.39 3.43
N ILE A 52 1.67 0.28 4.15
CA ILE A 52 1.22 -1.00 3.62
C ILE A 52 -0.05 -1.36 4.39
N GLU A 53 -1.15 -1.59 3.67
CA GLU A 53 -2.44 -1.84 4.31
C GLU A 53 -3.29 -2.83 3.51
N LEU A 54 -3.99 -3.70 4.22
CA LEU A 54 -4.90 -4.68 3.66
C LEU A 54 -6.33 -4.16 3.73
N PHE A 55 -7.00 -4.20 2.59
CA PHE A 55 -8.42 -3.93 2.43
C PHE A 55 -9.11 -5.22 2.00
N GLU A 56 -9.95 -5.75 2.87
CA GLU A 56 -10.77 -6.91 2.56
C GLU A 56 -12.05 -6.46 1.85
N HIS A 57 -12.38 -7.16 0.77
CA HIS A 57 -13.60 -6.96 0.00
C HIS A 57 -14.71 -7.88 0.51
N THR A 58 -15.96 -7.53 0.24
CA THR A 58 -17.13 -8.31 0.69
C THR A 58 -17.18 -9.73 0.14
N ASN A 59 -16.43 -10.01 -0.94
CA ASN A 59 -16.30 -11.33 -1.56
C ASN A 59 -15.09 -12.14 -1.06
N GLY A 60 -14.37 -11.64 -0.04
CA GLY A 60 -13.18 -12.29 0.53
C GLY A 60 -11.88 -12.04 -0.25
N ASN A 61 -11.91 -11.32 -1.37
CA ASN A 61 -10.68 -10.85 -2.02
C ASN A 61 -10.02 -9.76 -1.19
N VAL A 62 -8.69 -9.65 -1.29
CA VAL A 62 -7.89 -8.68 -0.54
C VAL A 62 -7.10 -7.80 -1.50
N ALA A 63 -7.18 -6.49 -1.28
CA ALA A 63 -6.30 -5.51 -1.89
C ALA A 63 -5.24 -5.05 -0.87
N MET A 64 -3.97 -5.20 -1.21
CA MET A 64 -2.86 -4.64 -0.44
C MET A 64 -2.45 -3.30 -1.04
N LEU A 65 -2.75 -2.21 -0.34
CA LEU A 65 -2.22 -0.89 -0.63
C LEU A 65 -0.73 -0.82 -0.32
N VAL A 66 0.04 -0.24 -1.24
CA VAL A 66 1.44 0.11 -1.08
C VAL A 66 1.64 1.54 -1.57
N ALA A 67 1.56 2.50 -0.67
CA ALA A 67 1.59 3.93 -1.00
C ALA A 67 2.28 4.72 0.10
N GLY A 68 2.96 5.80 -0.25
CA GLY A 68 3.49 6.75 0.73
C GLY A 68 3.07 8.18 0.40
N TYR A 69 3.36 9.10 1.31
CA TYR A 69 3.07 10.53 1.11
C TYR A 69 3.76 11.06 -0.15
N ALA A 70 5.04 10.73 -0.35
CA ALA A 70 5.79 11.04 -1.56
C ALA A 70 6.11 9.79 -2.42
N ALA A 71 6.59 10.03 -3.64
CA ALA A 71 7.04 8.97 -4.53
C ALA A 71 8.17 8.12 -3.93
N LEU A 72 9.10 8.75 -3.18
CA LEU A 72 10.18 8.04 -2.49
C LEU A 72 9.62 7.11 -1.39
N ASP A 73 8.62 7.57 -0.63
CA ASP A 73 7.99 6.79 0.42
C ASP A 73 7.25 5.58 -0.14
N THR A 74 6.60 5.75 -1.31
CA THR A 74 5.98 4.65 -2.06
C THR A 74 7.03 3.62 -2.49
N ARG A 75 8.20 4.05 -2.97
CA ARG A 75 9.31 3.13 -3.33
C ARG A 75 9.83 2.37 -2.12
N ASN A 76 10.00 3.04 -0.98
CA ASN A 76 10.42 2.41 0.27
C ASN A 76 9.42 1.32 0.70
N ALA A 77 8.12 1.62 0.67
CA ALA A 77 7.08 0.63 0.98
C ALA A 77 7.07 -0.54 -0.01
N ALA A 78 7.22 -0.27 -1.31
CA ALA A 78 7.31 -1.30 -2.34
C ALA A 78 8.53 -2.21 -2.15
N GLN A 79 9.67 -1.65 -1.72
CA GLN A 79 10.88 -2.42 -1.43
C GLN A 79 10.67 -3.37 -0.25
N VAL A 80 9.93 -2.96 0.79
CA VAL A 80 9.56 -3.85 1.91
C VAL A 80 8.71 -5.03 1.41
N VAL A 81 7.70 -4.77 0.58
CA VAL A 81 6.84 -5.82 0.03
C VAL A 81 7.60 -6.76 -0.91
N ALA A 82 8.47 -6.22 -1.77
CA ALA A 82 9.31 -7.02 -2.66
C ALA A 82 10.25 -7.96 -1.89
N ASN A 83 10.75 -7.50 -0.73
CA ASN A 83 11.64 -8.27 0.15
C ASN A 83 10.89 -8.81 1.39
N TYR A 84 9.62 -9.22 1.24
CA TYR A 84 8.74 -9.57 2.37
C TYR A 84 9.35 -10.57 3.37
N LYS A 85 10.23 -11.46 2.91
CA LYS A 85 10.89 -12.48 3.76
C LYS A 85 11.71 -11.83 4.87
N ASP A 86 12.39 -10.73 4.55
CA ASP A 86 13.26 -10.00 5.49
C ASP A 86 12.44 -9.21 6.52
N TYR A 87 11.20 -8.85 6.16
CA TYR A 87 10.30 -8.04 7.00
C TYR A 87 9.14 -8.83 7.61
N LYS A 88 9.07 -10.15 7.38
CA LYS A 88 7.93 -10.99 7.79
C LYS A 88 7.59 -10.87 9.28
N ALA A 89 8.59 -10.70 10.14
CA ALA A 89 8.40 -10.52 11.58
C ALA A 89 7.71 -9.20 11.96
N ASN A 90 7.79 -8.19 11.10
CA ASN A 90 7.26 -6.84 11.31
C ASN A 90 5.96 -6.57 10.54
N LEU A 91 5.69 -7.32 9.46
CA LEU A 91 4.44 -7.26 8.69
C LEU A 91 3.31 -7.95 9.46
N LYS A 92 2.75 -7.26 10.46
CA LYS A 92 1.70 -7.78 11.34
C LYS A 92 0.45 -6.89 11.31
N GLY A 93 -0.72 -7.52 11.45
CA GLY A 93 -2.02 -6.84 11.41
C GLY A 93 -2.43 -6.45 9.99
N THR A 94 -3.37 -5.51 9.87
CA THR A 94 -3.90 -5.04 8.59
C THR A 94 -3.24 -3.77 8.08
N LYS A 95 -2.41 -3.10 8.89
CA LYS A 95 -1.76 -1.84 8.51
C LYS A 95 -0.40 -1.73 9.19
N VAL A 96 0.60 -1.33 8.43
CA VAL A 96 1.94 -1.00 8.93
C VAL A 96 2.48 0.24 8.22
N VAL A 97 3.47 0.87 8.86
CA VAL A 97 4.17 2.05 8.37
C VAL A 97 5.63 1.70 8.09
N VAL A 98 6.15 2.23 6.98
CA VAL A 98 7.53 2.07 6.52
C VAL A 98 8.24 3.41 6.62
N LYS A 99 9.38 3.44 7.30
CA LYS A 99 10.27 4.61 7.41
C LYS A 99 11.66 4.26 6.95
N LYS A 100 12.42 5.27 6.53
CA LYS A 100 13.86 5.15 6.30
C LYS A 100 14.62 5.86 7.42
N VAL A 101 15.32 5.10 8.26
CA VAL A 101 16.10 5.59 9.40
C VAL A 101 17.54 5.14 9.21
N ASN A 102 18.50 6.06 9.25
CA ASN A 102 19.93 5.77 9.06
C ASN A 102 20.22 4.91 7.81
N ASN A 103 19.57 5.25 6.70
CA ASN A 103 19.63 4.54 5.42
C ASN A 103 19.06 3.10 5.42
N GLN A 104 18.40 2.67 6.50
CA GLN A 104 17.75 1.37 6.60
C GLN A 104 16.22 1.53 6.62
N LEU A 105 15.52 0.63 5.94
CA LEU A 105 14.05 0.57 5.99
C LEU A 105 13.60 -0.13 7.27
N THR A 106 12.68 0.50 7.99
CA THR A 106 12.06 -0.02 9.21
C THR A 106 10.55 -0.14 9.00
N VAL A 107 9.97 -1.20 9.59
CA VAL A 107 8.54 -1.50 9.51
C VAL A 107 7.99 -1.55 10.93
N ALA A 108 6.94 -0.78 11.20
CA ALA A 108 6.31 -0.71 12.51
C ALA A 108 4.78 -0.62 12.39
N ALA A 109 4.09 -0.91 13.49
CA ALA A 109 2.66 -0.58 13.59
C ALA A 109 2.45 0.94 13.44
N PRO A 110 1.28 1.38 12.94
CA PRO A 110 0.93 2.79 12.91
C PRO A 110 1.02 3.36 14.33
N ALA A 111 1.49 4.61 14.47
CA ALA A 111 1.37 5.31 15.74
C ALA A 111 -0.12 5.37 16.11
N THR A 112 -0.47 4.92 17.32
CA THR A 112 -1.79 5.17 17.90
C THR A 112 -1.94 6.68 18.03
N ALA A 113 -2.93 7.23 17.31
CA ALA A 113 -3.39 8.60 17.51
C ALA A 113 -4.10 8.72 18.86
#